data_AF-A0A8X6RW28-F1
#
_entry.id   AF-A0A8X6RW28-F1
#
_cell.length_a   1.000
_cell.length_b   1.000
_cell.length_c   1.000
_cell.angle_alpha   90.00
_cell.angle_beta   90.00
_cell.angle_gamma   90.00
#
_symmetry.space_group_name_H-M   'P 1'
#
loop_
_entity.id
_entity.type
_entity.pdbx_description
1 polymer ?
#
loop_
_entity_poly.entity_id
_entity_poly.type
_entity_poly.pdbx_seq_one_letter_code
_entity_poly.pdbx_strand_id
1 'polypeptide(L)'
;MTVGDIATVVGVSKSSVSRILRTFQESGIFSLKRKGKFERNRKTIPRTDKILIRNRKINPRKTNKGLRKDLLEYSVEANASIVRKSFLVVRQQAVTDLYAIF
;
A
#
# COMPACT_ATOMS: atom_id res chain seq x y z
N MET A 1 1.21 -21.94 30.72
CA MET A 1 1.83 -22.67 29.60
C MET A 1 3.16 -22.03 29.25
N THR A 2 4.23 -22.80 29.22
CA THR A 2 5.56 -22.33 28.81
C THR A 2 5.72 -22.40 27.29
N VAL A 3 6.73 -21.72 26.75
CA VAL A 3 7.11 -21.82 25.32
C VAL A 3 7.43 -23.26 24.92
N GLY A 4 7.99 -24.04 25.85
CA GLY A 4 8.29 -25.46 25.65
C GLY A 4 7.02 -26.28 25.46
N ASP A 5 6.01 -26.05 26.30
CA ASP A 5 4.73 -26.78 26.24
C ASP A 5 3.97 -26.47 24.94
N ILE A 6 4.04 -25.22 24.47
CA ILE A 6 3.41 -24.83 23.20
C ILE A 6 4.13 -25.50 22.02
N ALA A 7 5.47 -25.53 22.05
CA ALA A 7 6.28 -26.13 21.00
C ALA A 7 6.00 -27.64 20.84
N THR A 8 5.84 -28.37 21.94
CA THR A 8 5.55 -29.80 21.92
C THR A 8 4.11 -30.09 21.48
N VAL A 9 3.12 -29.34 21.98
CA VAL A 9 1.71 -29.53 21.61
C VAL A 9 1.46 -29.20 20.14
N VAL A 10 2.10 -28.15 19.61
CA VAL A 10 1.88 -27.68 18.24
C VAL A 10 2.84 -28.34 17.24
N GLY A 11 3.88 -29.02 17.70
CA GLY A 11 4.86 -29.70 16.83
C GLY A 11 5.78 -28.74 16.08
N VAL A 12 6.17 -27.63 16.71
CA VAL A 12 7.05 -26.60 16.11
C VAL A 12 8.28 -26.36 16.97
N SER A 13 9.34 -25.80 16.38
CA SER A 13 10.54 -25.47 17.15
C SER A 13 10.27 -24.37 18.19
N LYS A 14 10.92 -24.48 19.36
CA LYS A 14 10.87 -23.45 20.41
C LYS A 14 11.22 -22.05 19.87
N SER A 15 12.19 -21.98 18.95
CA SER A 15 12.59 -20.74 18.28
C SER A 15 11.47 -20.11 17.43
N SER A 16 10.64 -20.92 16.78
CA SER A 16 9.49 -20.45 16.01
C SER A 16 8.42 -19.85 16.93
N VAL A 17 8.11 -20.54 18.04
CA VAL A 17 7.16 -20.04 19.05
C VAL A 17 7.65 -18.72 19.64
N SER A 18 8.92 -18.65 20.05
CA SER A 18 9.51 -17.40 20.57
C SER A 18 9.47 -16.26 19.54
N ARG A 19 9.73 -16.54 18.27
CA ARG A 19 9.69 -15.54 17.20
C ARG A 19 8.28 -15.00 16.98
N ILE A 20 7.27 -15.87 16.99
CA ILE A 20 5.87 -15.49 16.83
C ILE A 20 5.42 -14.64 18.01
N LEU A 21 5.69 -15.08 19.25
CA LEU A 21 5.35 -14.33 20.46
C LEU A 21 6.00 -12.95 20.49
N ARG A 22 7.28 -12.86 20.14
CA ARG A 22 7.99 -11.58 20.03
C ARG A 22 7.37 -10.67 18.97
N THR A 23 7.06 -11.22 17.80
CA THR A 23 6.43 -10.44 16.71
C THR A 23 5.05 -9.93 17.14
N PHE A 24 4.29 -10.74 17.86
CA PHE A 24 2.98 -10.37 18.39
C PHE A 24 3.09 -9.27 19.46
N GLN A 25 4.06 -9.36 20.38
CA GLN A 25 4.31 -8.30 21.37
C GLN A 25 4.74 -6.98 20.72
N GLU A 26 5.57 -7.03 19.69
CA GLU A 26 6.07 -5.84 19.00
C GLU A 26 5.03 -5.19 18.08
N SER A 27 4.16 -5.98 17.43
CA SER A 27 3.25 -5.48 16.38
C SER A 27 1.76 -5.58 16.69
N GLY A 28 1.36 -6.37 17.70
CA GLY A 28 -0.02 -6.70 18.02
C GLY A 28 -0.72 -7.60 16.99
N ILE A 29 -0.01 -8.09 15.98
CA ILE A 29 -0.58 -8.81 14.84
C ILE A 29 0.08 -10.19 14.71
N PHE A 30 -0.73 -11.24 14.51
CA PHE A 30 -0.25 -12.62 14.28
C PHE A 30 0.25 -12.87 12.85
N SER A 31 0.25 -11.85 11.99
CA SER A 31 0.55 -11.97 10.57
C SER A 31 2.05 -11.84 10.32
N LEU A 32 2.60 -12.79 9.55
CA LEU A 32 3.99 -12.74 9.13
C LEU A 32 4.21 -11.54 8.20
N LYS A 33 5.28 -10.77 8.44
CA LYS A 33 5.71 -9.71 7.51
C LYS A 33 5.86 -10.32 6.11
N ARG A 34 5.33 -9.63 5.09
CA ARG A 34 5.41 -10.09 3.69
C ARG A 34 6.86 -10.43 3.34
N LYS A 35 7.10 -11.64 2.84
CA LYS A 35 8.42 -12.08 2.39
C LYS A 35 8.76 -11.39 1.06
N GLY A 36 9.91 -10.71 1.00
CA GLY A 36 10.48 -10.15 -0.22
C GLY A 36 10.85 -8.66 -0.14
N LYS A 37 11.85 -8.24 -0.92
CA LYS A 37 12.19 -6.83 -1.14
C LYS A 37 11.19 -6.19 -2.11
N PHE A 38 9.91 -6.16 -1.76
CA PHE A 38 8.98 -5.27 -2.47
C PHE A 38 9.01 -3.92 -1.78
N GLU A 39 10.15 -3.23 -1.88
CA GLU A 39 10.15 -1.79 -1.72
C GLU A 39 9.17 -1.26 -2.75
N ARG A 40 8.16 -0.51 -2.31
CA ARG A 40 7.30 0.23 -3.24
C ARG A 40 8.20 1.24 -3.95
N ASN A 41 8.80 0.83 -5.07
CA ASN A 41 9.52 1.70 -5.99
C ASN A 41 8.51 2.65 -6.63
N ARG A 42 8.07 3.65 -5.85
CA ARG A 42 7.17 4.70 -6.32
C ARG A 42 8.00 5.56 -7.27
N LYS A 43 7.70 5.48 -8.55
CA LYS A 43 8.18 6.45 -9.55
C LYS A 43 7.49 7.82 -9.42
N THR A 44 6.63 7.98 -8.42
CA THR A 44 5.70 9.10 -8.23
C THR A 44 5.88 9.69 -6.86
N ILE A 45 5.85 11.02 -6.79
CA ILE A 45 5.98 11.76 -5.54
C ILE A 45 4.62 11.69 -4.82
N PRO A 46 4.57 11.44 -3.49
CA PRO A 46 3.31 11.38 -2.75
C PRO A 46 2.39 12.59 -2.94
N ARG A 47 2.96 13.78 -3.20
CA ARG A 47 2.24 15.02 -3.51
C ARG A 47 1.48 14.93 -4.84
N THR A 48 2.10 14.35 -5.88
CA THR A 48 1.48 14.11 -7.19
C THR A 48 0.25 13.21 -7.05
N ASP A 49 0.38 12.11 -6.31
CA ASP A 49 -0.72 11.15 -6.14
C ASP A 49 -1.90 11.78 -5.37
N LYS A 50 -1.62 12.60 -4.34
CA LYS A 50 -2.65 13.34 -3.61
C LYS A 50 -3.46 14.29 -4.51
N ILE A 51 -2.78 15.03 -5.38
CA ILE A 51 -3.43 15.93 -6.34
C ILE A 51 -4.29 15.13 -7.32
N LEU A 52 -3.75 14.03 -7.86
CA LEU A 52 -4.48 13.17 -8.80
C LEU A 52 -5.72 12.53 -8.15
N ILE A 53 -5.62 12.07 -6.90
CA ILE A 53 -6.76 11.53 -6.14
C ILE A 53 -7.82 12.62 -5.92
N ARG A 54 -7.41 13.82 -5.49
CA ARG A 54 -8.33 14.95 -5.25
C ARG A 54 -9.06 15.35 -6.54
N ASN A 55 -8.33 15.56 -7.62
CA ASN A 55 -8.91 15.99 -8.89
C ASN A 55 -9.86 14.93 -9.47
N ARG A 56 -9.61 13.65 -9.18
CA ARG A 56 -10.48 12.56 -9.59
C ARG A 56 -11.76 12.46 -8.77
N LYS A 57 -11.71 12.74 -7.46
CA LYS A 57 -12.93 12.86 -6.64
C LYS A 57 -13.85 13.96 -7.18
N ILE A 58 -13.25 15.06 -7.63
CA ILE A 58 -14.00 16.20 -8.21
C ILE A 58 -14.48 15.86 -9.63
N ASN A 59 -13.62 15.29 -10.48
CA ASN A 59 -13.90 15.01 -11.89
C ASN A 59 -13.41 13.61 -12.32
N PRO A 60 -14.24 12.57 -12.20
CA PRO A 60 -13.85 11.18 -12.47
C PRO A 60 -13.49 10.89 -13.93
N ARG A 61 -14.01 11.68 -14.88
CA ARG A 61 -13.82 11.52 -16.34
C ARG A 61 -12.69 12.40 -16.90
N LYS A 62 -11.93 13.10 -16.05
CA LYS A 62 -10.86 14.00 -16.51
C LYS A 62 -9.76 13.23 -17.24
N THR A 63 -9.39 13.72 -18.42
CA THR A 63 -8.39 13.06 -19.29
C THR A 63 -6.97 13.28 -18.78
N ASN A 64 -6.02 12.42 -19.21
CA ASN A 64 -4.60 12.54 -18.83
C ASN A 64 -4.00 13.91 -19.16
N LYS A 65 -4.41 14.54 -20.28
CA LYS A 65 -3.97 15.90 -20.65
C LYS A 65 -4.45 16.93 -19.62
N GLY A 66 -5.70 16.82 -19.18
CA GLY A 66 -6.26 17.69 -18.13
C GLY A 66 -5.55 17.51 -16.79
N LEU A 67 -5.32 16.25 -16.38
CA LEU A 67 -4.61 15.95 -15.13
C LEU A 67 -3.16 16.47 -15.14
N ARG A 68 -2.49 16.43 -16.30
CA ARG A 68 -1.13 16.99 -16.45
C ARG A 68 -1.11 18.51 -16.32
N LYS A 69 -2.13 19.22 -16.85
CA LYS A 69 -2.29 20.66 -16.65
C LYS A 69 -2.47 21.00 -15.16
N ASP A 70 -3.31 20.26 -14.44
CA ASP A 70 -3.50 20.50 -13.02
C ASP A 70 -2.21 20.28 -12.22
N LEU A 71 -1.44 19.23 -12.55
CA LEU A 71 -0.17 18.99 -11.91
C LEU A 71 0.83 20.14 -12.16
N LEU A 72 0.82 20.71 -13.37
CA LEU A 72 1.62 21.88 -13.71
C LEU A 72 1.19 23.13 -12.91
N GLU A 73 -0.11 23.32 -12.69
CA GLU A 73 -0.68 24.39 -11.86
C GLU A 73 -0.20 24.31 -10.40
N TYR A 74 0.02 23.09 -9.90
CA TYR A 74 0.64 22.84 -8.59
C TYR A 74 2.18 22.77 -8.61
N SER A 75 2.81 23.24 -9.69
CA SER A 75 4.27 23.26 -9.88
C SER A 75 4.93 21.87 -9.89
N VAL A 76 4.18 20.85 -10.30
CA VAL A 76 4.66 19.46 -10.41
C VAL A 76 4.78 19.08 -11.89
N GLU A 77 6.01 19.11 -12.40
CA GLU A 77 6.28 18.61 -13.74
C GLU A 77 6.29 17.07 -13.75
N ALA A 78 5.24 16.49 -14.35
CA ALA A 78 5.13 15.05 -14.50
C ALA A 78 5.10 14.65 -15.98
N ASN A 79 5.91 13.63 -16.32
CA ASN A 79 5.85 12.99 -17.63
C ASN A 79 4.49 12.28 -17.81
N ALA A 80 3.90 12.33 -19.00
CA ALA A 80 2.63 11.70 -19.33
C ALA A 80 2.58 10.19 -18.96
N SER A 81 3.71 9.48 -19.09
CA SER A 81 3.82 8.07 -18.69
C SER A 81 3.67 7.87 -17.18
N ILE A 82 4.21 8.78 -16.38
CA ILE A 82 4.11 8.78 -14.91
C ILE A 82 2.68 9.10 -14.49
N VAL A 83 2.07 10.13 -15.09
CA VAL A 83 0.67 10.49 -14.84
C VAL A 83 -0.28 9.32 -15.14
N ARG A 84 -0.08 8.62 -16.27
CA ARG A 84 -0.89 7.46 -16.65
C ARG A 84 -0.71 6.29 -15.68
N LYS A 85 0.52 6.02 -15.20
CA LYS A 85 0.78 4.96 -14.22
C LYS A 85 0.15 5.29 -12.87
N SER A 86 0.32 6.50 -12.34
CA SER A 86 -0.39 6.98 -11.15
C SER A 86 -1.90 6.89 -11.33
N PHE A 87 -2.43 7.29 -12.48
CA PHE A 87 -3.85 7.23 -12.78
C PHE A 87 -4.40 5.80 -12.69
N LEU A 88 -3.69 4.81 -13.23
CA LEU A 88 -4.06 3.41 -13.14
C LEU A 88 -4.01 2.87 -11.70
N VAL A 89 -2.96 3.20 -10.95
CA VAL A 89 -2.83 2.81 -9.54
C VAL A 89 -3.97 3.40 -8.71
N VAL A 90 -4.28 4.69 -8.88
CA VAL A 90 -5.42 5.34 -8.22
C VAL A 90 -6.75 4.73 -8.68
N ARG A 91 -6.86 4.27 -9.95
CA ARG A 91 -8.05 3.56 -10.45
C ARG A 91 -8.26 2.25 -9.71
N GLN A 92 -7.21 1.45 -9.57
CA GLN A 92 -7.27 0.16 -8.87
C GLN A 92 -7.57 0.36 -7.38
N GLN A 93 -6.93 1.34 -6.74
CA GLN A 93 -7.17 1.66 -5.33
C GLN A 93 -8.63 2.11 -5.08
N ALA A 94 -9.18 2.99 -5.93
CA ALA A 94 -10.56 3.43 -5.80
C ALA A 94 -11.57 2.27 -6.00
N VAL A 95 -11.23 1.28 -6.84
CA VAL A 95 -12.05 0.08 -7.01
C VAL A 95 -11.96 -0.81 -5.77
N THR A 96 -10.76 -1.09 -5.25
CA THR A 96 -10.61 -1.90 -4.03
C THR A 96 -11.27 -1.26 -2.81
N ASP A 97 -11.19 0.07 -2.67
CA ASP A 97 -11.84 0.78 -1.57
C ASP A 97 -13.38 0.71 -1.68
N LEU A 98 -13.93 0.63 -2.90
CA LEU A 98 -15.37 0.45 -3.15
C LEU A 98 -15.85 -0.95 -2.74
N TYR A 99 -15.02 -1.98 -2.97
CA TYR A 99 -15.31 -3.37 -2.62
C TYR A 99 -14.97 -3.72 -1.16
N ALA A 100 -14.23 -2.88 -0.44
CA ALA A 100 -13.93 -3.06 0.98
C ALA A 100 -15.05 -2.57 1.92
N ILE A 101 -16.15 -2.04 1.34
CA ILE A 101 -17.35 -1.58 2.07
C ILE A 101 -18.45 -2.68 2.10
N PHE A 102 -18.23 -3.81 1.41
CA PHE A 102 -19.03 -5.04 1.48
C PHE A 102 -18.25 -6.13 2.21
#